data_AF-A0A948R3L6-F1
#
_entry.id   AF-A0A948R3L6-F1
#
_cell.length_a   1.000
_cell.length_b   1.000
_cell.length_c   1.000
_cell.angle_alpha   90.00
_cell.angle_beta   90.00
_cell.angle_gamma   90.00
#
_symmetry.space_group_name_H-M   'P 1'
#
loop_
_entity.id
_entity.type
_entity.pdbx_description
1 polymer ?
#
loop_
_entity_poly.entity_id
_entity_poly.type
_entity_poly.pdbx_seq_one_letter_code
_entity_poly.pdbx_strand_id
1 'polypeptide(L)'
;MTVSLSFALLLSVAMIVVAVLTWFYHDTKHRDLDTWVQYGFSVDTLRHAILYYRSMGISMLVFYVLFSVSCLMLQSDGYELFVYRNGDPVSAGPLGSAMFTLDLVLRGGFFDIMEHFELSASPILMNRANGWFVVYCFVFRIYYALTLMRILVSFVWIWVRIRRAREAYGLTPQKQAGLRRLGLRLRLRSPRRDHSPSD
;
A
#
# COMPACT_ATOMS: atom_id res chain seq x y z
N MET A 1 -32.94 11.85 -2.96
CA MET A 1 -31.54 11.40 -3.10
C MET A 1 -31.47 10.46 -4.28
N THR A 2 -30.60 10.73 -5.25
CA THR A 2 -30.37 9.82 -6.38
C THR A 2 -29.56 8.61 -5.91
N VAL A 3 -29.68 7.47 -6.59
CA VAL A 3 -28.97 6.23 -6.24
C VAL A 3 -27.45 6.45 -6.23
N SER A 4 -26.94 7.26 -7.17
CA SER A 4 -25.52 7.65 -7.25
C SER A 4 -25.01 8.37 -5.99
N LEU A 5 -25.82 9.27 -5.43
CA LEU A 5 -25.44 10.09 -4.28
C LEU A 5 -25.47 9.26 -2.99
N SER A 6 -26.46 8.38 -2.84
CA SER A 6 -26.49 7.38 -1.77
C SER A 6 -25.29 6.44 -1.84
N PHE A 7 -24.91 6.00 -3.05
CA PHE A 7 -23.73 5.15 -3.26
C PHE A 7 -22.43 5.87 -2.88
N ALA A 8 -22.25 7.13 -3.30
CA ALA A 8 -21.07 7.93 -2.96
C ALA A 8 -20.96 8.16 -1.45
N LEU A 9 -22.07 8.47 -0.77
CA LEU A 9 -22.10 8.61 0.68
C LEU A 9 -21.76 7.30 1.39
N LEU A 10 -22.35 6.18 0.98
CA LEU A 10 -22.06 4.87 1.55
C LEU A 10 -20.59 4.49 1.33
N LEU A 11 -20.04 4.77 0.15
CA LEU A 11 -18.63 4.53 -0.15
C LEU A 11 -17.72 5.41 0.74
N SER A 12 -18.08 6.66 0.98
CA SER A 12 -17.33 7.55 1.87
C SER A 12 -17.26 7.01 3.31
N VAL A 13 -18.40 6.55 3.84
CA VAL A 13 -18.47 5.93 5.17
C VAL A 13 -17.67 4.63 5.19
N ALA A 14 -17.81 3.79 4.16
CA ALA A 14 -17.05 2.54 4.05
C ALA A 14 -15.53 2.79 4.02
N MET A 15 -15.06 3.81 3.29
CA MET A 15 -13.65 4.19 3.26
C MET A 15 -13.14 4.63 4.64
N ILE A 16 -13.92 5.43 5.38
CA ILE A 16 -13.57 5.86 6.74
C ILE A 16 -13.51 4.65 7.68
N VAL A 17 -14.54 3.79 7.67
CA VAL A 17 -14.59 2.59 8.50
C VAL A 17 -13.42 1.67 8.19
N VAL A 18 -13.14 1.42 6.91
CA VAL A 18 -11.99 0.58 6.53
C VAL A 18 -10.68 1.26 6.89
N ALA A 19 -10.52 2.58 6.73
CA ALA A 19 -9.31 3.29 7.19
C ALA A 19 -9.05 3.05 8.68
N VAL A 20 -10.11 3.18 9.50
CA VAL A 20 -10.05 2.99 10.95
C VAL A 20 -9.80 1.53 11.31
N LEU A 21 -10.48 0.58 10.65
CA LEU A 21 -10.27 -0.85 10.89
C LEU A 21 -8.87 -1.29 10.47
N THR A 22 -8.40 -0.85 9.30
CA THR A 22 -7.01 -1.05 8.87
C THR A 22 -6.06 -0.42 9.89
N TRP A 23 -6.43 0.69 10.51
CA TRP A 23 -5.60 1.32 11.52
C TRP A 23 -5.43 0.46 12.78
N PHE A 24 -6.53 -0.02 13.35
CA PHE A 24 -6.49 -0.88 14.54
C PHE A 24 -5.95 -2.27 14.25
N TYR A 25 -6.40 -2.91 13.15
CA TYR A 25 -5.98 -4.25 12.77
C TYR A 25 -4.49 -4.31 12.47
N HIS A 26 -3.93 -3.26 11.86
CA HIS A 26 -2.51 -3.20 11.59
C HIS A 26 -1.67 -3.07 12.85
N ASP A 27 -2.14 -2.32 13.86
CA ASP A 27 -1.41 -2.17 15.12
C ASP A 27 -1.30 -3.52 15.85
N THR A 28 -2.40 -4.26 15.91
CA THR A 28 -2.43 -5.64 16.44
C THR A 28 -1.49 -6.56 15.65
N LYS A 29 -1.50 -6.46 14.32
CA LYS A 29 -0.64 -7.30 13.46
C LYS A 29 0.83 -6.90 13.50
N HIS A 30 1.16 -5.64 13.73
CA HIS A 30 2.53 -5.20 13.95
C HIS A 30 3.07 -5.79 15.25
N ARG A 31 2.27 -5.81 16.32
CA ARG A 31 2.63 -6.46 17.58
C ARG A 31 2.86 -7.97 17.42
N ASP A 32 2.03 -8.63 16.62
CA ASP A 32 2.23 -10.05 16.27
C ASP A 32 3.53 -10.24 15.48
N LEU A 33 3.76 -9.43 14.44
CA LEU A 33 5.00 -9.44 13.64
C LEU A 33 6.23 -9.18 14.50
N ASP A 34 6.15 -8.28 15.48
CA ASP A 34 7.24 -7.96 16.40
C ASP A 34 7.66 -9.17 17.22
N THR A 35 6.67 -9.90 17.72
CA THR A 35 6.85 -11.16 18.45
C THR A 35 7.51 -12.19 17.53
N TRP A 36 7.01 -12.35 16.30
CA TRP A 36 7.49 -13.39 15.38
C TRP A 36 8.93 -13.12 14.89
N VAL A 37 9.29 -11.86 14.66
CA VAL A 37 10.65 -11.50 14.24
C VAL A 37 11.67 -11.67 15.39
N GLN A 38 11.25 -11.60 16.66
CA GLN A 38 12.13 -11.92 17.79
C GLN A 38 12.47 -13.41 17.89
N TYR A 39 11.59 -14.32 17.45
CA TYR A 39 11.78 -15.78 17.54
C TYR A 39 12.58 -16.41 16.39
N GLY A 40 12.93 -15.63 15.36
CA GLY A 40 13.79 -16.06 14.26
C GLY A 40 13.16 -15.78 12.91
N PHE A 41 13.95 -15.21 12.00
CA PHE A 41 13.53 -14.86 10.65
C PHE A 41 13.23 -16.13 9.83
N SER A 42 12.02 -16.68 9.96
CA SER A 42 11.57 -17.84 9.19
C SER A 42 10.97 -17.40 7.86
N VAL A 43 11.09 -18.24 6.83
CA VAL A 43 10.40 -18.06 5.53
C VAL A 43 8.89 -17.89 5.73
N ASP A 44 8.34 -18.53 6.75
CA ASP A 44 6.93 -18.40 7.13
C ASP A 44 6.57 -17.00 7.60
N THR A 45 7.44 -16.31 8.34
CA THR A 45 7.22 -14.92 8.78
C THR A 45 7.14 -13.97 7.58
N LEU A 46 8.03 -14.15 6.59
CA LEU A 46 8.00 -13.37 5.35
C LEU A 46 6.72 -13.65 4.54
N ARG A 47 6.29 -14.92 4.47
CA ARG A 47 5.05 -15.31 3.77
C ARG A 47 3.82 -14.68 4.41
N HIS A 48 3.74 -14.66 5.74
CA HIS A 48 2.64 -14.02 6.46
C HIS A 48 2.63 -12.50 6.25
N ALA A 49 3.80 -11.85 6.28
CA ALA A 49 3.92 -10.43 5.99
C ALA A 49 3.46 -10.11 4.55
N ILE A 50 3.88 -10.88 3.55
CA ILE A 50 3.48 -10.69 2.15
C ILE A 50 1.97 -10.88 1.97
N LEU A 51 1.39 -11.93 2.54
CA LEU A 51 -0.06 -12.17 2.47
C LEU A 51 -0.86 -11.03 3.08
N TYR A 52 -0.35 -10.45 4.17
CA TYR A 52 -0.93 -9.29 4.84
C TYR A 52 -0.86 -8.00 3.99
N TYR A 53 0.28 -7.71 3.34
CA TYR A 53 0.34 -6.58 2.40
C TYR A 53 -0.51 -6.82 1.15
N ARG A 54 -0.63 -8.07 0.71
CA ARG A 54 -1.48 -8.42 -0.44
C ARG A 54 -2.95 -8.14 -0.14
N SER A 55 -3.44 -8.46 1.05
CA SER A 55 -4.83 -8.17 1.42
C SER A 55 -5.10 -6.66 1.49
N MET A 56 -4.16 -5.86 2.00
CA MET A 56 -4.27 -4.39 1.94
C MET A 56 -4.25 -3.85 0.50
N GLY A 57 -3.35 -4.36 -0.35
CA GLY A 57 -3.30 -3.93 -1.74
C GLY A 57 -4.59 -4.26 -2.50
N ILE A 58 -5.20 -5.42 -2.21
CA ILE A 58 -6.48 -5.82 -2.80
C ILE A 58 -7.61 -4.89 -2.35
N SER A 59 -7.70 -4.56 -1.06
CA SER A 59 -8.75 -3.64 -0.59
C SER A 59 -8.61 -2.26 -1.23
N MET A 60 -7.39 -1.73 -1.34
CA MET A 60 -7.12 -0.50 -2.08
C MET A 60 -7.56 -0.62 -3.54
N LEU A 61 -7.26 -1.71 -4.24
CA LEU A 61 -7.71 -1.87 -5.64
C LEU A 61 -9.23 -1.92 -5.77
N VAL A 62 -9.93 -2.55 -4.82
CA VAL A 62 -11.41 -2.57 -4.81
C VAL A 62 -11.97 -1.16 -4.62
N PHE A 63 -11.47 -0.40 -3.65
CA PHE A 63 -11.93 0.98 -3.43
C PHE A 63 -11.61 1.90 -4.61
N TYR A 64 -10.49 1.67 -5.31
CA TYR A 64 -10.15 2.38 -6.55
C TYR A 64 -11.23 2.21 -7.62
N VAL A 65 -11.61 0.95 -7.86
CA VAL A 65 -12.62 0.61 -8.88
C VAL A 65 -13.98 1.14 -8.47
N LEU A 66 -14.40 0.93 -7.22
CA LEU A 66 -15.68 1.41 -6.71
C LEU A 66 -15.79 2.95 -6.76
N PHE A 67 -14.71 3.67 -6.46
CA PHE A 67 -14.70 5.12 -6.57
C PHE A 67 -14.80 5.58 -8.03
N SER A 68 -14.06 4.94 -8.94
CA SER A 68 -14.13 5.25 -10.38
C SER A 68 -15.54 5.00 -10.93
N VAL A 69 -16.19 3.90 -10.54
CA VAL A 69 -17.59 3.61 -10.89
C VAL A 69 -18.54 4.63 -10.26
N SER A 70 -18.31 5.03 -8.99
CA SER A 70 -19.10 6.07 -8.33
C SER A 70 -19.08 7.39 -9.09
N CYS A 71 -17.91 7.82 -9.57
CA CYS A 71 -17.78 9.02 -10.41
C CYS A 71 -18.58 8.89 -11.71
N LEU A 72 -18.54 7.73 -12.36
CA LEU A 72 -19.32 7.48 -13.58
C LEU A 72 -20.83 7.51 -13.33
N MET A 73 -21.30 6.95 -12.20
CA MET A 73 -22.72 7.00 -11.82
C MET A 73 -23.19 8.43 -11.51
N LEU A 74 -22.36 9.23 -10.85
CA LEU A 74 -22.66 10.63 -10.60
C LEU A 74 -22.67 11.43 -11.91
N GLN A 75 -21.78 11.11 -12.84
CA GLN A 75 -21.76 11.76 -14.15
C GLN A 75 -22.97 11.38 -15.01
N SER A 76 -23.43 10.12 -14.95
CA SER A 76 -24.65 9.71 -15.67
C SER A 76 -25.91 10.40 -15.15
N ASP A 77 -25.91 10.78 -13.87
CA ASP A 77 -27.01 11.54 -13.24
C ASP A 77 -26.96 13.05 -13.56
N GLY A 78 -25.98 13.50 -14.36
CA GLY A 78 -25.87 14.88 -14.81
C GLY A 78 -25.09 15.81 -13.87
N TYR A 79 -24.40 15.28 -12.86
CA TYR A 79 -23.54 16.11 -12.01
C TYR A 79 -22.28 16.55 -12.78
N GLU A 80 -22.02 17.86 -12.79
CA GLU A 80 -20.82 18.46 -13.37
C GLU A 80 -19.61 18.26 -12.44
N LEU A 81 -19.07 17.04 -12.42
CA LEU A 81 -17.95 16.66 -11.56
C LEU A 81 -16.59 17.14 -12.08
N PHE A 82 -16.45 17.20 -13.40
CA PHE A 82 -15.19 17.40 -14.07
C PHE A 82 -15.21 18.66 -14.95
N VAL A 83 -14.06 19.32 -15.02
CA VAL A 83 -13.87 20.56 -15.75
C VAL A 83 -12.56 20.46 -16.53
N TYR A 84 -12.55 20.91 -17.80
CA TYR A 84 -11.29 21.05 -18.54
C TYR A 84 -10.45 22.21 -17.98
N ARG A 85 -9.16 22.29 -18.34
CA ARG A 85 -8.29 23.41 -17.95
C ARG A 85 -8.84 24.80 -18.34
N ASN A 86 -9.77 24.82 -19.30
CA ASN A 86 -10.41 26.02 -19.83
C ASN A 86 -11.63 26.47 -19.00
N GLY A 87 -12.07 25.69 -18.02
CA GLY A 87 -13.24 25.99 -17.18
C GLY A 87 -14.55 25.35 -17.61
N ASP A 88 -14.59 24.70 -18.78
CA ASP A 88 -15.81 24.07 -19.31
C ASP A 88 -16.12 22.73 -18.62
N PRO A 89 -17.38 22.51 -18.19
CA PRO A 89 -17.80 21.23 -17.61
C PRO A 89 -17.70 20.12 -18.66
N VAL A 90 -17.11 18.99 -18.28
CA VAL A 90 -16.95 17.84 -19.16
C VAL A 90 -17.46 16.56 -18.52
N SER A 91 -18.07 15.72 -19.34
CA SER A 91 -18.38 14.34 -18.99
C SER A 91 -17.15 13.46 -19.27
N ALA A 92 -16.32 13.21 -18.25
CA ALA A 92 -15.17 12.32 -18.37
C ALA A 92 -15.65 10.85 -18.51
N GLY A 93 -15.53 10.26 -19.71
CA GLY A 93 -15.85 8.85 -19.92
C GLY A 93 -15.08 7.89 -18.97
N PRO A 94 -15.30 6.57 -19.05
CA PRO A 94 -14.72 5.58 -18.12
C PRO A 94 -13.21 5.71 -17.93
N LEU A 95 -12.48 5.94 -19.03
CA LEU A 95 -11.03 6.08 -19.00
C LEU A 95 -10.58 7.41 -18.38
N GLY A 96 -11.33 8.50 -18.61
CA GLY A 96 -11.06 9.80 -18.00
C GLY A 96 -11.30 9.79 -16.49
N SER A 97 -12.41 9.19 -16.05
CA SER A 97 -12.71 9.00 -14.63
C SER A 97 -11.65 8.13 -13.95
N ALA A 98 -11.19 7.05 -14.59
CA ALA A 98 -10.12 6.21 -14.04
C ALA A 98 -8.79 6.97 -13.94
N MET A 99 -8.40 7.73 -14.96
CA MET A 99 -7.17 8.55 -14.93
C MET A 99 -7.24 9.64 -13.85
N PHE A 100 -8.41 10.25 -13.65
CA PHE A 100 -8.62 11.19 -12.55
C PHE A 100 -8.49 10.52 -11.18
N THR A 101 -9.11 9.35 -10.99
CA THR A 101 -8.96 8.57 -9.75
C THR A 101 -7.49 8.21 -9.51
N LEU A 102 -6.76 7.81 -10.55
CA LEU A 102 -5.33 7.53 -10.47
C LEU A 102 -4.55 8.77 -10.06
N ASP A 103 -4.82 9.93 -10.66
CA ASP A 103 -4.20 11.20 -10.30
C ASP A 103 -4.46 11.56 -8.82
N LEU A 104 -5.68 11.34 -8.31
CA LEU A 104 -6.02 11.48 -6.89
C LEU A 104 -5.22 10.53 -5.99
N VAL A 105 -5.10 9.26 -6.38
CA VAL A 105 -4.30 8.27 -5.62
C VAL A 105 -2.83 8.68 -5.60
N LEU A 106 -2.27 9.12 -6.73
CA LEU A 106 -0.88 9.57 -6.80
C LEU A 106 -0.66 10.82 -5.94
N ARG A 107 -1.56 11.81 -5.99
CA ARG A 107 -1.50 13.01 -5.13
C ARG A 107 -1.71 12.71 -3.64
N GLY A 108 -2.40 11.62 -3.31
CA GLY A 108 -2.52 11.12 -1.94
C GLY A 108 -1.26 10.37 -1.48
N GLY A 109 -0.70 9.53 -2.36
CA GLY A 109 0.40 8.62 -2.05
C GLY A 109 1.80 9.23 -2.09
N PHE A 110 2.06 10.11 -3.05
CA PHE A 110 3.34 10.81 -3.19
C PHE A 110 3.44 12.07 -2.33
N PHE A 111 2.40 12.35 -1.53
CA PHE A 111 2.19 13.64 -0.88
C PHE A 111 2.31 14.81 -1.88
N ASP A 112 2.23 16.02 -1.38
CA ASP A 112 2.15 17.31 -2.10
C ASP A 112 3.27 17.57 -3.14
N ILE A 113 4.18 16.63 -3.38
CA ILE A 113 5.25 16.68 -4.37
C ILE A 113 4.68 16.85 -5.78
N MET A 114 3.60 16.14 -6.14
CA MET A 114 2.96 16.33 -7.44
C MET A 114 2.27 17.70 -7.59
N GLU A 115 1.73 18.23 -6.48
CA GLU A 115 1.14 19.57 -6.43
C GLU A 115 2.24 20.65 -6.55
N HIS A 116 3.40 20.41 -5.92
CA HIS A 116 4.58 21.25 -5.99
C HIS A 116 5.23 21.30 -7.38
N PHE A 117 5.15 20.22 -8.16
CA PHE A 117 5.70 20.14 -9.52
C PHE A 117 4.65 20.40 -10.63
N GLU A 118 3.42 20.79 -10.27
CA GLU A 118 2.29 20.98 -11.21
C GLU A 118 2.01 19.78 -12.16
N LEU A 119 2.49 18.59 -11.81
CA LEU A 119 2.34 17.39 -12.62
C LEU A 119 0.93 16.85 -12.42
N SER A 120 0.02 17.16 -13.35
CA SER A 120 -1.29 16.52 -13.44
C SER A 120 -1.22 15.42 -14.50
N ALA A 121 -1.41 14.16 -14.08
CA ALA A 121 -1.38 13.03 -15.00
C ALA A 121 -2.59 13.01 -15.95
N SER A 122 -3.67 13.73 -15.59
CA SER A 122 -4.86 13.88 -16.43
C SER A 122 -5.15 15.34 -16.78
N PRO A 123 -5.64 15.64 -17.99
CA PRO A 123 -6.07 16.98 -18.40
C PRO A 123 -7.42 17.39 -17.81
N ILE A 124 -8.03 16.53 -16.98
CA ILE A 124 -9.35 16.67 -16.41
C ILE A 124 -9.19 17.11 -14.95
N LEU A 125 -9.74 18.28 -14.63
CA LEU A 125 -9.71 18.85 -13.28
C LEU A 125 -11.05 18.59 -12.59
N MET A 126 -11.05 18.60 -11.25
CA MET A 126 -12.29 18.56 -10.48
C MET A 126 -12.99 19.92 -10.54
N ASN A 127 -14.32 19.90 -10.63
CA ASN A 127 -15.12 21.12 -10.47
C ASN A 127 -15.09 21.60 -9.01
N ARG A 128 -14.28 22.62 -8.72
CA ARG A 128 -14.19 23.19 -7.35
C ARG A 128 -15.43 23.95 -6.92
N ALA A 129 -16.32 24.34 -7.85
CA ALA A 129 -17.60 24.93 -7.51
C ALA A 129 -18.51 23.91 -6.80
N ASN A 130 -18.28 22.62 -7.02
CA ASN A 130 -19.05 21.55 -6.43
C ASN A 130 -18.44 21.08 -5.09
N GLY A 131 -18.65 21.86 -4.04
CA GLY A 131 -17.98 21.68 -2.75
C GLY A 131 -18.15 20.30 -2.10
N TRP A 132 -19.30 19.64 -2.25
CA TRP A 132 -19.50 18.28 -1.70
C TRP A 132 -18.64 17.23 -2.43
N PHE A 133 -18.44 17.39 -3.73
CA PHE A 133 -17.57 16.50 -4.52
C PHE A 133 -16.11 16.68 -4.13
N VAL A 134 -15.69 17.92 -3.83
CA VAL A 134 -14.34 18.19 -3.30
C VAL A 134 -14.12 17.45 -1.99
N VAL A 135 -15.08 17.49 -1.06
CA VAL A 135 -15.01 16.75 0.21
C VAL A 135 -14.96 15.24 -0.05
N TYR A 136 -15.75 14.72 -0.99
CA TYR A 136 -15.73 13.31 -1.35
C TYR A 136 -14.37 12.85 -1.90
N CYS A 137 -13.80 13.60 -2.85
CA CYS A 137 -12.45 13.36 -3.36
C CYS A 137 -11.38 13.48 -2.27
N PHE A 138 -11.56 14.40 -1.32
CA PHE A 138 -10.64 14.58 -0.20
C PHE A 138 -10.64 13.39 0.76
N VAL A 139 -11.81 12.83 1.10
CA VAL A 139 -11.92 11.61 1.91
C VAL A 139 -11.20 10.45 1.22
N PHE A 140 -11.42 10.27 -0.08
CA PHE A 140 -10.72 9.27 -0.89
C PHE A 140 -9.19 9.50 -0.87
N ARG A 141 -8.73 10.74 -1.05
CA ARG A 141 -7.29 11.10 -1.00
C ARG A 141 -6.68 10.74 0.35
N ILE A 142 -7.32 11.08 1.47
CA ILE A 142 -6.84 10.76 2.81
C ILE A 142 -6.79 9.24 3.03
N TYR A 143 -7.83 8.52 2.60
CA TYR A 143 -7.86 7.06 2.71
C TYR A 143 -6.64 6.42 2.03
N TYR A 144 -6.28 6.85 0.82
CA TYR A 144 -5.09 6.36 0.12
C TYR A 144 -3.78 6.83 0.75
N ALA A 145 -3.70 8.09 1.17
CA ALA A 145 -2.50 8.64 1.80
C ALA A 145 -2.15 7.86 3.08
N LEU A 146 -3.14 7.64 3.96
CA LEU A 146 -2.95 6.93 5.22
C LEU A 146 -2.60 5.46 4.99
N THR A 147 -3.28 4.79 4.07
CA THR A 147 -3.00 3.37 3.76
C THR A 147 -1.61 3.20 3.15
N LEU A 148 -1.22 4.05 2.18
CA LEU A 148 0.11 4.02 1.56
C LEU A 148 1.24 4.36 2.53
N MET A 149 1.10 5.45 3.31
CA MET A 149 2.09 5.84 4.32
C MET A 149 2.34 4.68 5.29
N ARG A 150 1.29 3.96 5.67
CA ARG A 150 1.40 2.84 6.59
C ARG A 150 2.08 1.62 5.98
N ILE A 151 1.77 1.29 4.72
CA ILE A 151 2.48 0.26 3.97
C ILE A 151 3.96 0.61 3.87
N LEU A 152 4.29 1.87 3.56
CA LEU A 152 5.66 2.36 3.44
C LEU A 152 6.42 2.24 4.76
N VAL A 153 5.87 2.73 5.88
CA VAL A 153 6.49 2.61 7.21
C VAL A 153 6.77 1.15 7.55
N SER A 154 5.81 0.28 7.28
CA SER A 154 5.95 -1.15 7.59
C SER A 154 6.98 -1.84 6.70
N PHE A 155 7.06 -1.44 5.43
CA PHE A 155 8.08 -1.93 4.50
C PHE A 155 9.50 -1.48 4.91
N VAL A 156 9.67 -0.18 5.20
CA VAL A 156 10.95 0.39 5.68
C VAL A 156 11.40 -0.31 6.96
N TRP A 157 10.47 -0.56 7.87
CA TRP A 157 10.76 -1.25 9.12
C TRP A 157 11.27 -2.69 8.90
N ILE A 158 10.57 -3.48 8.07
CA ILE A 158 11.00 -4.83 7.71
C ILE A 158 12.39 -4.79 7.05
N TRP A 159 12.62 -3.83 6.15
CA TRP A 159 13.89 -3.63 5.47
C TRP A 159 15.04 -3.34 6.45
N VAL A 160 14.85 -2.40 7.39
CA VAL A 160 15.84 -2.06 8.42
C VAL A 160 16.16 -3.28 9.28
N ARG A 161 15.15 -4.07 9.64
CA ARG A 161 15.34 -5.26 10.48
C ARG A 161 16.07 -6.39 9.74
N ILE A 162 15.77 -6.60 8.45
CA ILE A 162 16.53 -7.51 7.58
C ILE A 162 18.00 -7.08 7.52
N ARG A 163 18.25 -5.77 7.35
CA ARG A 163 19.61 -5.22 7.29
C ARG A 163 20.37 -5.48 8.60
N ARG A 164 19.76 -5.17 9.75
CA ARG A 164 20.35 -5.43 11.08
C ARG A 164 20.60 -6.91 11.34
N ALA A 165 19.67 -7.79 10.94
CA ALA A 165 19.86 -9.23 11.06
C ALA A 165 21.04 -9.72 10.20
N ARG A 166 21.15 -9.27 8.94
CA ARG A 166 22.30 -9.60 8.07
C ARG A 166 23.64 -9.14 8.64
N GLU A 167 23.66 -7.96 9.28
CA GLU A 167 24.84 -7.43 9.98
C GLU A 167 25.21 -8.30 11.20
N ALA A 168 24.22 -8.70 12.01
CA ALA A 168 24.42 -9.57 13.18
C ALA A 168 24.88 -11.00 12.84
N TYR A 169 24.35 -11.59 11.77
CA TYR A 169 24.77 -12.91 11.27
C TYR A 169 26.05 -12.87 10.42
N GLY A 170 26.69 -11.71 10.26
CA GLY A 170 28.00 -11.58 9.60
C GLY A 170 28.03 -11.92 8.11
N LEU A 171 26.86 -11.89 7.43
CA LEU A 171 26.71 -12.17 6.00
C LEU A 171 27.01 -10.92 5.14
N THR A 172 27.94 -10.08 5.57
CA THR A 172 28.53 -9.08 4.67
C THR A 172 29.47 -9.82 3.69
N PRO A 173 29.32 -9.64 2.37
CA PRO A 173 30.14 -10.32 1.36
C PRO A 173 31.66 -10.07 1.56
N GLN A 174 32.02 -9.01 2.28
CA GLN A 174 33.38 -8.64 2.64
C GLN A 174 34.06 -9.64 3.60
N LYS A 175 33.32 -10.24 4.55
CA LYS A 175 33.88 -11.26 5.46
C LYS A 175 34.02 -12.64 4.81
N GLN A 176 33.14 -12.99 3.87
CA GLN A 176 33.28 -14.22 3.08
C GLN A 176 34.50 -14.16 2.13
N ALA A 177 34.85 -12.99 1.59
CA ALA A 177 36.06 -12.82 0.79
C ALA A 177 37.35 -12.95 1.64
N GLY A 178 37.34 -12.42 2.87
CA GLY A 178 38.44 -12.59 3.84
C GLY A 178 38.61 -14.05 4.28
N LEU A 179 37.52 -14.75 4.58
CA LEU A 179 37.53 -16.17 4.98
C LEU A 179 37.90 -17.11 3.83
N ARG A 180 37.54 -16.79 2.59
CA ARG A 180 38.03 -17.51 1.39
C ARG A 180 39.53 -17.31 1.16
N ARG A 181 40.07 -16.12 1.44
CA ARG A 181 41.53 -15.87 1.40
C ARG A 181 42.29 -16.58 2.52
N LEU A 182 41.64 -16.82 3.66
CA LEU A 182 42.22 -17.54 4.82
C LEU A 182 42.14 -19.07 4.71
N GLY A 183 41.71 -19.64 3.59
CA GLY A 183 41.82 -21.09 3.34
C GLY A 183 40.98 -21.98 4.27
N LEU A 184 40.13 -21.42 5.12
CA LEU A 184 39.25 -22.16 6.02
C LEU A 184 38.00 -22.62 5.26
N ARG A 185 38.18 -23.68 4.46
CA ARG A 185 37.09 -24.59 4.14
C ARG A 185 36.62 -25.19 5.47
N LEU A 186 35.56 -24.61 6.04
CA LEU A 186 34.74 -25.28 7.04
C LEU A 186 34.21 -26.57 6.39
N ARG A 187 34.97 -27.66 6.55
CA ARG A 187 34.50 -29.02 6.42
C ARG A 187 33.35 -29.14 7.41
N LEU A 188 32.13 -29.05 6.90
CA LEU A 188 30.94 -29.51 7.62
C LEU A 188 31.23 -30.95 8.04
N ARG A 189 31.56 -31.12 9.33
CA ARG A 189 31.71 -32.42 9.96
C ARG A 189 30.30 -33.00 10.02
N SER A 190 30.01 -33.91 9.10
CA SER A 190 28.84 -34.78 9.20
C SER A 190 28.81 -35.41 10.59
N PRO A 191 27.64 -35.45 11.27
CA PRO A 191 27.54 -36.07 12.58
C PRO A 191 27.89 -37.55 12.41
N ARG A 192 28.96 -37.96 13.09
CA ARG A 192 29.44 -39.33 13.19
C ARG A 192 28.36 -40.14 13.91
N ARG A 193 27.55 -40.89 13.15
CA ARG A 193 26.79 -42.03 13.66
C ARG A 193 27.74 -43.21 13.70
N ASP A 194 28.18 -43.58 14.90
CA ASP A 194 28.92 -44.80 15.24
C ASP A 194 28.82 -44.92 16.78
N HIS A 195 28.39 -46.00 17.44
CA HIS A 195 28.24 -47.44 17.15
C HIS A 195 27.14 -48.01 18.09
N SER A 196 26.20 -48.89 17.67
CA SER A 196 26.22 -50.39 17.64
C SER A 196 26.24 -51.07 19.04
N PRO A 197 25.91 -52.37 19.24
CA PRO A 197 25.32 -53.40 18.38
C PRO A 197 24.12 -54.13 19.05
N SER A 198 23.63 -55.18 18.38
CA SER A 198 22.71 -56.23 18.83
C SER A 198 23.17 -56.98 20.09
N ASP A 199 22.21 -57.27 20.97
CA ASP A 199 21.92 -58.61 21.53
C ASP A 199 20.39 -58.72 21.72
#